data_AF-A0A3P6SFS7-F1
#
_entry.id   AF-A0A3P6SFS7-F1
#
_cell.length_a   1.000
_cell.length_b   1.000
_cell.length_c   1.000
_cell.angle_alpha   90.00
_cell.angle_beta   90.00
_cell.angle_gamma   90.00
#
_symmetry.space_group_name_H-M   'P 1'
#
loop_
_entity.id
_entity.type
_entity.pdbx_description
1 polymer ?
#
loop_
_entity_poly.entity_id
_entity_poly.type
_entity_poly.pdbx_seq_one_letter_code
_entity_poly.pdbx_strand_id
1 'polypeptide(L)'
;MFEQAALDQGTGPQSIKQIRYLENTDLHLEQIHVYGGMTSELPILPTWQSLLALIDWSQPADKHPPLPFEEYLLDIPVSERKILRAVYKPISASGAFGATMGDLKKATDLTAESLRKTLKDLMNACQIMCVGVDEHRWIVAEYSTAWCLNVSGRLVTPRPWTMPSGEICPATVRWMAESVLMTVVTSPGITLKEICFRLEFALQAAAIHDLVIVLKEAHCLLEVVEVFENMTLSSPFQ
;
A
#
# COMPACT_ATOMS: atom_id res chain seq x y z
N MET A 1 -51.63 1.83 43.22
CA MET A 1 -51.84 0.48 43.76
C MET A 1 -51.37 -0.48 42.67
N PHE A 2 -50.41 -1.36 42.99
CA PHE A 2 -49.69 -2.29 42.09
C PHE A 2 -48.76 -1.57 41.07
N GLU A 3 -47.50 -1.94 40.83
CA GLU A 3 -46.76 -3.17 41.15
C GLU A 3 -45.25 -2.93 41.05
N GLN A 4 -44.49 -3.49 41.98
CA GLN A 4 -43.05 -3.74 41.86
C GLN A 4 -42.84 -4.88 40.87
N ALA A 5 -41.91 -4.74 39.94
CA ALA A 5 -41.23 -5.89 39.36
C ALA A 5 -39.78 -5.52 39.00
N ALA A 6 -38.88 -5.97 39.88
CA ALA A 6 -37.56 -6.51 39.59
C ALA A 6 -36.60 -5.69 38.72
N LEU A 7 -35.57 -5.12 39.37
CA LEU A 7 -34.16 -5.37 39.05
C LEU A 7 -33.28 -4.83 40.17
N ASP A 8 -33.39 -5.48 41.33
CA ASP A 8 -32.29 -5.55 42.28
C ASP A 8 -31.59 -6.88 42.02
N GLN A 9 -30.36 -6.84 41.50
CA GLN A 9 -29.23 -7.63 41.97
C GLN A 9 -28.00 -7.48 41.05
N GLY A 10 -26.96 -6.87 41.62
CA GLY A 10 -25.58 -7.28 41.36
C GLY A 10 -24.77 -6.40 40.39
N THR A 11 -24.24 -5.27 40.87
CA THR A 11 -22.89 -4.72 40.55
C THR A 11 -22.63 -3.31 41.13
N GLY A 12 -23.58 -2.68 41.81
CA GLY A 12 -23.40 -1.35 42.43
C GLY A 12 -23.14 -1.41 43.93
N PRO A 13 -21.90 -1.70 44.38
CA PRO A 13 -21.16 -0.67 45.14
C PRO A 13 -19.63 -0.70 44.97
N GLN A 14 -19.06 -1.70 44.28
CA GLN A 14 -17.61 -1.83 44.08
C GLN A 14 -17.09 -1.02 42.89
N SER A 15 -17.86 -0.98 41.79
CA SER A 15 -17.56 -0.17 40.60
C SER A 15 -17.48 1.34 40.94
N ILE A 16 -18.43 1.84 41.73
CA ILE A 16 -18.48 3.25 42.14
C ILE A 16 -17.29 3.62 43.05
N LYS A 17 -16.80 2.68 43.86
CA LYS A 17 -15.60 2.88 44.70
C LYS A 17 -14.31 2.89 43.87
N GLN A 18 -14.22 2.09 42.82
CA GLN A 18 -13.08 2.08 41.90
C GLN A 18 -13.02 3.35 41.06
N ILE A 19 -14.16 3.87 40.60
CA ILE A 19 -14.21 5.13 39.84
C ILE A 19 -13.76 6.31 40.72
N ARG A 20 -14.28 6.43 41.96
CA ARG A 20 -13.82 7.47 42.89
C ARG A 20 -12.36 7.33 43.32
N TYR A 21 -11.82 6.12 43.30
CA TYR A 21 -10.39 5.89 43.56
C TYR A 21 -9.55 6.47 42.41
N LEU A 22 -9.93 6.19 41.16
CA LEU A 22 -9.25 6.73 39.97
C LEU A 22 -9.37 8.26 39.86
N GLU A 23 -10.51 8.83 40.25
CA GLU A 23 -10.72 10.30 40.28
C GLU A 23 -9.87 11.03 41.32
N ASN A 24 -9.50 10.36 42.42
CA ASN A 24 -8.67 10.93 43.49
C ASN A 24 -7.20 10.50 43.42
N THR A 25 -6.82 9.69 42.44
CA THR A 25 -5.42 9.33 42.23
C THR A 25 -4.77 10.43 41.41
N ASP A 26 -3.86 11.18 42.02
CA ASP A 26 -2.92 12.04 41.30
C ASP A 26 -2.11 11.13 40.37
N LEU A 27 -2.53 11.03 39.11
CA LEU A 27 -1.82 10.30 38.07
C LEU A 27 -0.58 11.11 37.71
N HIS A 28 0.47 10.99 38.53
CA HIS A 28 1.81 11.44 38.19
C HIS A 28 2.28 10.66 36.96
N LEU A 29 2.02 11.22 35.77
CA LEU A 29 2.52 10.74 34.48
C LEU A 29 4.06 10.66 34.42
N GLU A 30 4.75 11.13 35.46
CA GLU A 30 6.21 11.19 35.58
C GLU A 30 6.88 9.84 35.86
N GLN A 31 6.12 8.77 36.15
CA GLN A 31 6.69 7.43 36.37
C GLN A 31 5.90 6.32 35.66
N ILE A 32 5.86 6.36 34.33
CA ILE A 32 5.53 5.17 33.54
C ILE A 32 6.74 4.23 33.58
N HIS A 33 6.72 3.26 34.50
CA HIS A 33 7.64 2.14 34.47
C HIS A 33 7.19 1.19 33.36
N VAL A 34 7.80 1.33 32.18
CA VAL A 34 7.60 0.40 31.06
C VAL A 34 8.34 -0.90 31.40
N TYR A 35 7.61 -1.88 31.90
CA TYR A 35 8.10 -3.26 31.97
C TYR A 35 8.11 -3.81 30.55
N GLY A 36 9.28 -3.82 29.90
CA GLY A 36 9.47 -4.55 28.66
C GLY A 36 9.21 -6.02 28.91
N GLY A 37 8.04 -6.51 28.48
CA GLY A 37 7.78 -7.94 28.44
C GLY A 37 8.91 -8.60 27.65
N MET A 38 9.60 -9.56 28.24
CA MET A 38 10.61 -10.36 27.53
C MET A 38 9.90 -11.23 26.49
N THR A 39 9.52 -10.64 25.36
CA THR A 39 9.39 -11.39 24.12
C THR A 39 10.80 -11.75 23.70
N SER A 40 11.12 -13.04 23.73
CA SER A 40 12.47 -13.62 23.53
C SER A 40 13.12 -13.28 22.18
N GLU A 41 12.40 -12.67 21.24
CA GLU A 41 12.93 -12.21 19.97
C GLU A 41 12.28 -10.86 19.65
N LEU A 42 13.09 -9.80 19.56
CA LEU A 42 12.63 -8.55 18.93
C LEU A 42 12.25 -8.88 17.49
N PRO A 43 11.11 -8.38 16.98
CA PRO A 43 10.76 -8.58 15.58
C PRO A 43 11.89 -8.04 14.71
N ILE A 44 12.34 -8.86 13.75
CA ILE A 44 13.33 -8.42 12.77
C ILE A 44 12.66 -7.37 11.90
N LEU A 45 12.97 -6.10 12.15
CA LEU A 45 12.45 -5.00 11.35
C LEU A 45 13.15 -4.98 9.99
N PRO A 46 12.42 -4.67 8.90
CA PRO A 46 13.02 -4.56 7.59
C PRO A 46 14.04 -3.41 7.56
N THR A 47 15.11 -3.61 6.79
CA THR A 47 16.09 -2.55 6.54
C THR A 47 15.50 -1.44 5.69
N TRP A 48 16.03 -0.22 5.81
CA TRP A 48 15.60 0.88 4.97
C TRP A 48 15.80 0.61 3.47
N GLN A 49 16.90 -0.06 3.11
CA GLN A 49 17.20 -0.45 1.73
C GLN A 49 16.15 -1.42 1.18
N SER A 50 15.71 -2.41 1.98
CA SER A 50 14.65 -3.32 1.55
C SER A 50 13.31 -2.62 1.37
N LEU A 51 13.00 -1.62 2.19
CA LEU A 51 11.77 -0.85 2.07
C LEU A 51 11.77 0.04 0.82
N LEU A 52 12.88 0.74 0.55
CA LEU A 52 13.00 1.57 -0.65
C LEU A 52 12.92 0.76 -1.94
N ALA A 53 13.47 -0.46 -1.96
CA ALA A 53 13.40 -1.35 -3.11
C ALA A 53 11.95 -1.74 -3.50
N LEU A 54 10.97 -1.59 -2.60
CA LEU A 54 9.56 -1.86 -2.88
C LEU A 54 8.91 -0.78 -3.75
N ILE A 55 9.44 0.44 -3.70
CA ILE A 55 8.92 1.62 -4.40
C ILE A 55 9.92 2.18 -5.42
N ASP A 56 11.05 1.49 -5.62
CA ASP A 56 11.99 1.77 -6.70
C ASP A 56 11.46 1.15 -7.99
N TRP A 57 10.68 1.94 -8.71
CA TRP A 57 10.14 1.60 -10.02
C TRP A 57 11.09 1.91 -11.17
N SER A 58 12.31 2.37 -10.89
CA SER A 58 13.25 2.77 -11.92
C SER A 58 13.90 1.58 -12.61
N GLN A 59 14.32 1.79 -13.86
CA GLN A 59 14.98 0.78 -14.67
C GLN A 59 16.29 1.33 -15.26
N PRO A 60 17.27 0.47 -15.54
CA PRO A 60 18.51 0.88 -16.17
C PRO A 60 18.24 1.37 -17.60
N ALA A 61 18.67 2.60 -17.94
CA ALA A 61 18.31 3.25 -19.20
C ALA A 61 19.03 2.64 -20.42
N ASP A 62 20.18 1.99 -20.22
CA ASP A 62 20.93 1.27 -21.25
C ASP A 62 20.22 -0.01 -21.73
N LYS A 63 19.23 -0.51 -20.97
CA LYS A 63 18.39 -1.65 -21.35
C LYS A 63 17.12 -1.26 -22.11
N HIS A 64 16.97 0.01 -22.47
CA HIS A 64 15.79 0.52 -23.18
C HIS A 64 16.12 0.97 -24.62
N PRO A 65 15.33 0.57 -25.63
CA PRO A 65 14.22 -0.38 -25.54
C PRO A 65 14.75 -1.82 -25.30
N PRO A 66 13.99 -2.66 -24.58
CA PRO A 66 14.36 -4.05 -24.36
C PRO A 66 14.20 -4.87 -25.66
N LEU A 67 14.65 -6.12 -25.63
CA LEU A 67 14.33 -7.09 -26.69
C LEU A 67 12.81 -7.15 -26.91
N PRO A 68 12.35 -7.30 -28.17
CA PRO A 68 10.93 -7.51 -28.46
C PRO A 68 10.35 -8.65 -27.62
N PHE A 69 9.11 -8.49 -27.15
CA PHE A 69 8.52 -9.40 -26.19
C PHE A 69 8.52 -10.88 -26.64
N GLU A 70 8.25 -11.15 -27.92
CA GLU A 70 8.27 -12.52 -28.45
C GLU A 70 9.68 -13.12 -28.50
N GLU A 71 10.72 -12.30 -28.66
CA GLU A 71 12.12 -12.75 -28.57
C GLU A 71 12.50 -13.04 -27.11
N TYR A 72 12.10 -12.17 -26.18
CA TYR A 72 12.26 -12.41 -24.75
C TYR A 72 11.62 -13.74 -24.31
N LEU A 73 10.45 -14.08 -24.85
CA LEU A 73 9.79 -15.34 -24.52
C LEU A 73 10.54 -16.59 -25.00
N LEU A 74 11.48 -16.48 -25.95
CA LEU A 74 12.26 -17.64 -26.41
C LEU A 74 13.16 -18.18 -25.30
N ASP A 75 13.64 -17.32 -24.41
CA ASP A 75 14.51 -17.66 -23.28
C ASP A 75 13.74 -18.19 -22.06
N ILE A 76 12.41 -18.08 -22.06
CA ILE A 76 11.55 -18.49 -20.95
C ILE A 76 11.03 -19.93 -21.14
N PRO A 77 10.90 -20.75 -20.09
CA PRO A 77 10.27 -22.07 -20.17
C PRO A 77 8.86 -22.03 -20.77
N VAL A 78 8.55 -22.97 -21.67
CA VAL A 78 7.27 -23.01 -22.42
C VAL A 78 6.04 -22.99 -21.50
N SER A 79 6.14 -23.60 -20.33
CA SER A 79 5.10 -23.62 -19.29
C SER A 79 4.70 -22.22 -18.81
N GLU A 80 5.64 -21.28 -18.75
CA GLU A 80 5.43 -19.95 -18.17
C GLU A 80 5.02 -18.90 -19.21
N ARG A 81 5.33 -19.16 -20.50
CA ARG A 81 5.03 -18.23 -21.60
C ARG A 81 3.54 -17.88 -21.70
N LYS A 82 2.65 -18.83 -21.41
CA LYS A 82 1.19 -18.59 -21.46
C LYS A 82 0.76 -17.53 -20.44
N ILE A 83 1.31 -17.58 -19.23
CA ILE A 83 0.98 -16.65 -18.15
C ILE A 83 1.53 -15.27 -18.47
N LEU A 84 2.79 -15.18 -18.93
CA LEU A 84 3.40 -13.92 -19.35
C LEU A 84 2.61 -13.26 -20.48
N ARG A 85 2.21 -14.01 -21.51
CA ARG A 85 1.36 -13.48 -22.59
C ARG A 85 0.00 -12.99 -22.09
N ALA A 86 -0.61 -13.71 -21.15
CA ALA A 86 -1.91 -13.34 -20.59
C ALA A 86 -1.86 -11.99 -19.86
N VAL A 87 -0.75 -11.67 -19.18
CA VAL A 87 -0.54 -10.39 -18.50
C VAL A 87 -0.03 -9.30 -19.45
N TYR A 88 0.89 -9.62 -20.36
CA TYR A 88 1.49 -8.64 -21.28
C TYR A 88 0.48 -8.10 -22.30
N LYS A 89 -0.37 -8.97 -22.86
CA LYS A 89 -1.34 -8.58 -23.90
C LYS A 89 -2.28 -7.45 -23.47
N PRO A 90 -2.96 -7.49 -22.30
CA PRO A 90 -3.80 -6.38 -21.87
C PRO A 90 -3.01 -5.10 -21.60
N ILE A 91 -1.78 -5.19 -21.06
CA ILE A 91 -0.90 -4.02 -20.86
C ILE A 91 -0.57 -3.35 -22.19
N SER A 92 -0.18 -4.15 -23.20
CA SER A 92 0.12 -3.66 -24.54
C SER A 92 -1.10 -3.02 -25.20
N ALA A 93 -2.29 -3.62 -25.04
CA ALA A 93 -3.55 -3.10 -25.59
C ALA A 93 -3.98 -1.77 -24.96
N SER A 94 -3.59 -1.48 -23.71
CA SER A 94 -3.86 -0.21 -23.04
C SER A 94 -2.99 0.97 -23.52
N GLY A 95 -1.99 0.70 -24.36
CA GLY A 95 -1.16 1.74 -24.96
C GLY A 95 -0.40 2.59 -23.92
N ALA A 96 -0.23 3.87 -24.22
CA ALA A 96 0.42 4.82 -23.32
C ALA A 96 -0.38 5.12 -22.04
N PHE A 97 -1.67 4.79 -21.96
CA PHE A 97 -2.42 4.99 -20.72
C PHE A 97 -2.05 3.94 -19.66
N GLY A 98 -1.73 2.72 -20.10
CA GLY A 98 -1.39 1.60 -19.23
C GLY A 98 -2.60 0.92 -18.59
N ALA A 99 -2.39 -0.30 -18.11
CA ALA A 99 -3.40 -1.12 -17.47
C ALA A 99 -3.26 -1.04 -15.95
N THR A 100 -4.39 -0.96 -15.23
CA THR A 100 -4.40 -0.98 -13.76
C THR A 100 -4.41 -2.42 -13.24
N MET A 101 -4.15 -2.59 -11.93
CA MET A 101 -4.30 -3.91 -11.29
C MET A 101 -5.74 -4.44 -11.42
N GLY A 102 -6.73 -3.54 -11.44
CA GLY A 102 -8.14 -3.88 -11.65
C GLY A 102 -8.41 -4.39 -13.06
N ASP A 103 -7.82 -3.75 -14.08
CA ASP A 103 -7.97 -4.16 -15.48
C ASP A 103 -7.32 -5.53 -15.72
N LEU A 104 -6.13 -5.75 -15.15
CA LEU A 104 -5.41 -7.00 -15.27
C LEU A 104 -6.13 -8.16 -14.56
N LYS A 105 -6.73 -7.92 -13.40
CA LYS A 105 -7.57 -8.93 -12.72
C LYS A 105 -8.86 -9.26 -13.49
N LYS A 106 -9.42 -8.31 -14.24
CA LYS A 106 -10.59 -8.58 -15.10
C LYS A 106 -10.21 -9.30 -16.39
N ALA A 107 -9.04 -9.00 -16.93
CA ALA A 107 -8.54 -9.58 -18.16
C ALA A 107 -7.89 -10.97 -17.95
N THR A 108 -7.47 -11.29 -16.73
CA THR A 108 -6.78 -12.53 -16.40
C THR A 108 -7.47 -13.25 -15.24
N ASP A 109 -7.67 -14.56 -15.37
CA ASP A 109 -8.17 -15.42 -14.28
C ASP A 109 -7.08 -15.78 -13.26
N LEU A 110 -6.06 -14.92 -13.10
CA LEU A 110 -4.93 -15.15 -12.21
C LEU A 110 -5.24 -14.67 -10.79
N THR A 111 -4.67 -15.37 -9.80
CA THR A 111 -4.69 -14.89 -8.42
C THR A 111 -3.89 -13.59 -8.29
N ALA A 112 -4.24 -12.76 -7.30
CA ALA A 112 -3.55 -11.48 -7.08
C ALA A 112 -2.03 -11.66 -6.83
N GLU A 113 -1.64 -12.74 -6.15
CA GLU A 113 -0.24 -13.08 -5.89
C GLU A 113 0.48 -13.50 -7.18
N SER A 114 -0.11 -14.38 -7.97
CA SER A 114 0.45 -14.79 -9.26
C SER A 114 0.62 -13.60 -10.19
N LEU A 115 -0.37 -12.71 -10.26
CA LEU A 115 -0.32 -11.51 -11.07
C LEU A 115 0.81 -10.56 -10.62
N ARG A 116 0.94 -10.30 -9.31
CA ARG A 116 2.05 -9.47 -8.77
C ARG A 116 3.41 -10.08 -9.08
N LYS A 117 3.55 -11.40 -8.96
CA LYS A 117 4.77 -12.11 -9.32
C LYS A 117 5.10 -11.93 -10.81
N THR A 118 4.14 -12.19 -11.69
CA THR A 118 4.33 -12.04 -13.14
C THR A 118 4.67 -10.60 -13.55
N LEU A 119 4.03 -9.60 -12.93
CA LEU A 119 4.36 -8.19 -13.15
C LEU A 119 5.80 -7.90 -12.73
N LYS A 120 6.23 -8.39 -11.56
CA LYS A 120 7.61 -8.24 -11.09
C LYS A 120 8.61 -8.90 -12.05
N ASP A 121 8.31 -10.09 -12.56
CA ASP A 121 9.17 -10.79 -13.52
C ASP A 121 9.32 -10.00 -14.83
N LEU A 122 8.21 -9.48 -15.37
CA LEU A 122 8.23 -8.62 -16.57
C LEU A 122 8.97 -7.29 -16.34
N MET A 123 8.84 -6.70 -15.15
CA MET A 123 9.56 -5.47 -14.78
C MET A 123 11.08 -5.72 -14.64
N ASN A 124 11.48 -6.84 -14.05
CA ASN A 124 12.89 -7.22 -13.94
C ASN A 124 13.52 -7.43 -15.33
N ALA A 125 12.74 -7.95 -16.27
CA ALA A 125 13.13 -8.09 -17.68
C ALA A 125 13.03 -6.78 -18.49
N CYS A 126 12.68 -5.65 -17.85
CA CYS A 126 12.48 -4.34 -18.47
C CYS A 126 11.41 -4.32 -19.59
N GLN A 127 10.52 -5.33 -19.64
CA GLN A 127 9.48 -5.46 -20.67
C GLN A 127 8.30 -4.51 -20.40
N ILE A 128 8.03 -4.23 -19.13
CA ILE A 128 6.98 -3.31 -18.67
C ILE A 128 7.53 -2.36 -17.62
N MET A 129 6.82 -1.25 -17.38
CA MET A 129 7.15 -0.26 -16.35
C MET A 129 5.93 0.05 -15.49
N CYS A 130 6.15 0.29 -14.20
CA CYS A 130 5.14 0.82 -13.28
C CYS A 130 5.15 2.36 -13.33
N VAL A 131 4.01 2.94 -13.68
CA VAL A 131 3.80 4.38 -13.87
C VAL A 131 2.46 4.80 -13.25
N GLY A 132 2.07 6.05 -13.47
CA GLY A 132 0.76 6.57 -13.07
C GLY A 132 0.84 7.74 -12.10
N VAL A 133 -0.26 8.52 -12.08
CA VAL A 133 -0.47 9.71 -11.22
C VAL A 133 -1.57 9.41 -10.20
N ASP A 134 -2.70 8.92 -10.68
CA ASP A 134 -3.91 8.60 -9.91
C ASP A 134 -3.82 7.23 -9.23
N GLU A 135 -3.24 6.25 -9.89
CA GLU A 135 -3.02 4.91 -9.37
C GLU A 135 -1.82 4.26 -10.07
N HIS A 136 -1.40 3.07 -9.61
CA HIS A 136 -0.38 2.30 -10.30
C HIS A 136 -0.93 1.70 -11.59
N ARG A 137 -0.24 2.03 -12.69
CA ARG A 137 -0.52 1.56 -14.05
C ARG A 137 0.73 0.88 -14.60
N TRP A 138 0.54 -0.18 -15.36
CA TRP A 138 1.62 -0.85 -16.08
C TRP A 138 1.53 -0.52 -17.55
N ILE A 139 2.66 -0.11 -18.14
CA ILE A 139 2.81 0.15 -19.58
C ILE A 139 3.89 -0.76 -20.15
N VAL A 140 3.82 -1.06 -21.45
CA VAL A 140 4.97 -1.69 -22.15
C VAL A 140 6.09 -0.68 -22.34
N ALA A 141 7.34 -1.16 -22.41
CA ALA A 141 8.54 -0.33 -22.51
C ALA A 141 8.51 0.67 -23.68
N GLU A 142 7.81 0.35 -24.78
CA GLU A 142 7.63 1.22 -25.95
C GLU A 142 6.97 2.57 -25.59
N TYR A 143 6.11 2.62 -24.57
CA TYR A 143 5.44 3.83 -24.12
C TYR A 143 6.14 4.56 -22.96
N SER A 144 7.34 4.12 -22.60
CA SER A 144 8.08 4.67 -21.45
C SER A 144 8.33 6.18 -21.56
N THR A 145 8.55 6.70 -22.76
CA THR A 145 8.82 8.12 -23.02
C THR A 145 7.68 9.07 -22.61
N ALA A 146 6.44 8.56 -22.49
CA ALA A 146 5.30 9.35 -22.04
C ALA A 146 5.28 9.57 -20.51
N TRP A 147 6.02 8.76 -19.74
CA TRP A 147 5.92 8.70 -18.28
C TRP A 147 7.25 8.86 -17.56
N CYS A 148 8.34 8.47 -18.20
CA CYS A 148 9.63 8.33 -17.56
C CYS A 148 10.64 9.33 -18.11
N LEU A 149 11.58 9.72 -17.25
CA LEU A 149 12.70 10.58 -17.58
C LEU A 149 14.00 9.77 -17.46
N ASN A 150 14.96 10.00 -18.35
CA ASN A 150 16.31 9.47 -18.18
C ASN A 150 17.10 10.43 -17.28
N VAL A 151 17.43 9.96 -16.08
CA VAL A 151 18.16 10.70 -15.06
C VAL A 151 19.38 9.87 -14.67
N SER A 152 20.57 10.37 -14.99
CA SER A 152 21.85 9.72 -14.65
C SER A 152 21.94 8.23 -15.06
N GLY A 153 21.41 7.88 -16.23
CA GLY A 153 21.42 6.50 -16.75
C GLY A 153 20.34 5.60 -16.16
N ARG A 154 19.37 6.16 -15.43
CA ARG A 154 18.18 5.46 -14.94
C ARG A 154 16.93 6.06 -15.57
N LEU A 155 16.06 5.19 -16.07
CA LEU A 155 14.73 5.55 -16.52
C LEU A 155 13.81 5.55 -15.30
N VAL A 156 13.38 6.74 -14.88
CA VAL A 156 12.64 6.95 -13.63
C VAL A 156 11.24 7.48 -13.91
N THR A 157 10.25 6.94 -13.21
CA THR A 157 8.93 7.59 -13.07
C THR A 157 9.06 8.65 -11.99
N PRO A 158 8.86 9.95 -12.29
CA PRO A 158 9.07 11.01 -11.31
C PRO A 158 8.16 10.84 -10.08
N ARG A 159 8.78 10.85 -8.91
CA ARG A 159 8.12 10.93 -7.60
C ARG A 159 8.72 12.07 -6.78
N PRO A 160 8.03 12.60 -5.77
CA PRO A 160 8.54 13.71 -4.96
C PRO A 160 9.88 13.41 -4.25
N TRP A 161 10.20 12.13 -4.05
CA TRP A 161 11.46 11.66 -3.46
C TRP A 161 12.53 11.25 -4.48
N THR A 162 12.28 11.37 -5.78
CA THR A 162 13.28 11.08 -6.81
C THR A 162 14.34 12.18 -6.84
N MET A 163 15.60 11.84 -6.61
CA MET A 163 16.72 12.77 -6.67
C MET A 163 17.18 13.03 -8.11
N PRO A 164 17.94 14.12 -8.38
CA PRO A 164 18.59 14.33 -9.68
C PRO A 164 19.61 13.24 -10.07
N SER A 165 20.02 12.38 -9.13
CA SER A 165 20.80 11.17 -9.43
C SER A 165 19.94 10.01 -9.95
N GLY A 166 18.61 10.15 -9.94
CA GLY A 166 17.66 9.07 -10.26
C GLY A 166 17.40 8.12 -9.10
N GLU A 167 18.10 8.28 -7.97
CA GLU A 167 17.91 7.47 -6.77
C GLU A 167 16.76 8.02 -5.91
N ILE A 168 16.24 7.18 -5.02
CA ILE A 168 15.23 7.57 -4.04
C ILE A 168 15.90 8.22 -2.84
N CYS A 169 15.42 9.40 -2.43
CA CYS A 169 15.85 10.09 -1.22
C CYS A 169 15.22 9.45 0.04
N PRO A 170 16.01 8.82 0.92
CA PRO A 170 15.52 8.22 2.16
C PRO A 170 14.70 9.16 3.05
N ALA A 171 15.24 10.36 3.27
CA ALA A 171 14.67 11.32 4.20
C ALA A 171 13.28 11.80 3.73
N THR A 172 13.13 12.06 2.43
CA THR A 172 11.86 12.51 1.86
C THR A 172 10.78 11.43 1.97
N VAL A 173 11.10 10.17 1.65
CA VAL A 173 10.16 9.05 1.82
C VAL A 173 9.74 8.93 3.28
N ARG A 174 10.69 8.99 4.22
CA ARG A 174 10.38 8.92 5.66
C ARG A 174 9.39 10.01 6.08
N TRP A 175 9.67 11.27 5.75
CA TRP A 175 8.83 12.41 6.17
C TRP A 175 7.42 12.33 5.57
N MET A 176 7.32 11.94 4.30
CA MET A 176 6.01 11.78 3.64
C MET A 176 5.25 10.57 4.19
N ALA A 177 5.94 9.45 4.45
CA ALA A 177 5.35 8.27 5.07
C ALA A 177 4.83 8.58 6.48
N GLU A 178 5.56 9.36 7.26
CA GLU A 178 5.12 9.81 8.59
C GLU A 178 3.83 10.64 8.51
N SER A 179 3.72 11.52 7.51
CA SER A 179 2.49 12.31 7.27
C SER A 179 1.28 11.42 6.92
N VAL A 180 1.50 10.40 6.08
CA VAL A 180 0.47 9.39 5.76
C VAL A 180 0.10 8.60 7.01
N LEU A 181 1.07 8.14 7.79
CA LEU A 181 0.84 7.39 9.02
C LEU A 181 0.03 8.21 10.04
N MET A 182 0.39 9.49 10.26
CA MET A 182 -0.36 10.37 11.15
C MET A 182 -1.81 10.58 10.69
N THR A 183 -2.05 10.63 9.38
CA THR A 183 -3.42 10.67 8.83
C THR A 183 -4.22 9.41 9.20
N VAL A 184 -3.58 8.23 9.16
CA VAL A 184 -4.23 6.97 9.56
C VAL A 184 -4.42 6.89 11.08
N VAL A 185 -3.45 7.31 11.88
CA VAL A 185 -3.54 7.30 13.36
C VAL A 185 -4.65 8.23 13.85
N THR A 186 -4.83 9.39 13.22
CA THR A 186 -5.90 10.34 13.56
C THR A 186 -7.28 9.92 13.06
N SER A 187 -7.36 8.95 12.15
CA SER A 187 -8.62 8.41 11.61
C SER A 187 -8.51 6.90 11.39
N PRO A 188 -8.54 6.08 12.46
CA PRO A 188 -8.46 4.63 12.33
C PRO A 188 -9.57 4.07 11.45
N GLY A 189 -9.24 3.13 10.56
CA GLY A 189 -10.20 2.58 9.59
C GLY A 189 -10.43 3.44 8.34
N ILE A 190 -9.67 4.53 8.16
CA ILE A 190 -9.72 5.37 6.96
C ILE A 190 -9.45 4.55 5.68
N THR A 191 -10.24 4.80 4.64
CA THR A 191 -10.05 4.14 3.35
C THR A 191 -8.88 4.74 2.58
N LEU A 192 -8.21 3.94 1.74
CA LEU A 192 -7.13 4.44 0.88
C LEU A 192 -7.59 5.59 -0.02
N LYS A 193 -8.83 5.53 -0.52
CA LYS A 193 -9.44 6.61 -1.31
C LYS A 193 -9.52 7.92 -0.52
N GLU A 194 -9.88 7.84 0.76
CA GLU A 194 -9.97 9.02 1.62
C GLU A 194 -8.60 9.56 2.02
N ILE A 195 -7.60 8.71 2.25
CA ILE A 195 -6.20 9.14 2.41
C ILE A 195 -5.75 9.92 1.16
N CYS A 196 -6.00 9.36 -0.03
CA CYS A 196 -5.67 10.02 -1.29
C CYS A 196 -6.33 11.39 -1.43
N PHE A 197 -7.63 11.47 -1.11
CA PHE A 197 -8.38 12.73 -1.14
C PHE A 197 -7.82 13.77 -0.16
N ARG A 198 -7.52 13.39 1.08
CA ARG A 198 -7.00 14.32 2.10
C ARG A 198 -5.62 14.88 1.77
N LEU A 199 -4.82 14.14 1.00
CA LEU A 199 -3.45 14.51 0.67
C LEU A 199 -3.28 14.95 -0.79
N GLU A 200 -4.36 15.07 -1.56
CA GLU A 200 -4.32 15.30 -3.02
C GLU A 200 -3.61 16.61 -3.41
N PHE A 201 -3.63 17.62 -2.54
CA PHE A 201 -2.97 18.90 -2.77
C PHE A 201 -1.45 18.84 -2.57
N ALA A 202 -0.96 17.81 -1.87
CA ALA A 202 0.45 17.64 -1.54
C ALA A 202 1.10 16.50 -2.33
N LEU A 203 0.37 15.41 -2.55
CA LEU A 203 0.86 14.18 -3.14
C LEU A 203 -0.11 13.63 -4.18
N GLN A 204 0.46 13.17 -5.28
CA GLN A 204 -0.26 12.35 -6.26
C GLN A 204 -0.66 11.02 -5.62
N ALA A 205 -1.83 10.49 -5.96
CA ALA A 205 -2.36 9.29 -5.35
C ALA A 205 -1.44 8.06 -5.55
N ALA A 206 -0.79 7.91 -6.70
CA ALA A 206 0.21 6.86 -6.92
C ALA A 206 1.37 6.93 -5.90
N ALA A 207 1.83 8.14 -5.54
CA ALA A 207 2.83 8.31 -4.48
C ALA A 207 2.29 7.90 -3.10
N ILE A 208 1.00 8.12 -2.84
CA ILE A 208 0.37 7.67 -1.59
C ILE A 208 0.30 6.14 -1.54
N HIS A 209 -0.02 5.48 -2.67
CA HIS A 209 0.05 4.03 -2.79
C HIS A 209 1.45 3.48 -2.47
N ASP A 210 2.50 4.12 -3.00
CA ASP A 210 3.90 3.78 -2.69
C ASP A 210 4.20 3.89 -1.19
N LEU A 211 3.81 5.00 -0.55
CA LEU A 211 4.04 5.20 0.89
C LEU A 211 3.27 4.20 1.75
N VAL A 212 2.05 3.84 1.35
CA VAL A 212 1.26 2.80 2.04
C VAL A 212 1.93 1.43 1.91
N ILE A 213 2.53 1.09 0.76
CA ILE A 213 3.33 -0.14 0.61
C ILE A 213 4.49 -0.15 1.62
N VAL A 214 5.25 0.95 1.71
CA VAL A 214 6.37 1.07 2.67
C VAL A 214 5.88 0.89 4.11
N LEU A 215 4.80 1.58 4.50
CA LEU A 215 4.26 1.53 5.86
C LEU A 215 3.70 0.15 6.23
N LYS A 216 3.09 -0.55 5.26
CA LYS A 216 2.61 -1.92 5.46
C LYS A 216 3.76 -2.90 5.69
N GLU A 217 4.78 -2.85 4.84
CA GLU A 217 5.94 -3.75 4.93
C GLU A 217 6.81 -3.42 6.15
N ALA A 218 6.81 -2.16 6.63
CA ALA A 218 7.39 -1.77 7.90
C ALA A 218 6.53 -2.17 9.13
N HIS A 219 5.42 -2.88 8.94
CA HIS A 219 4.45 -3.28 9.97
C HIS A 219 3.83 -2.10 10.75
N CYS A 220 3.79 -0.91 10.16
CA CYS A 220 3.13 0.26 10.74
C CYS A 220 1.62 0.29 10.43
N LEU A 221 1.20 -0.32 9.32
CA LEU A 221 -0.20 -0.35 8.87
C LEU A 221 -0.64 -1.79 8.56
N LEU A 222 -1.91 -2.08 8.86
CA LEU A 222 -2.60 -3.28 8.42
C LEU A 222 -3.68 -2.88 7.42
N GLU A 223 -3.60 -3.40 6.19
CA GLU A 223 -4.67 -3.23 5.21
C GLU A 223 -5.67 -4.37 5.37
N VAL A 224 -6.93 -4.02 5.61
CA VAL A 224 -8.04 -4.96 5.74
C VAL A 224 -8.95 -4.78 4.53
N VAL A 225 -9.25 -5.88 3.84
CA VAL A 225 -10.24 -5.90 2.76
C VAL A 225 -11.52 -6.50 3.32
N GLU A 226 -12.37 -5.64 3.88
CA GLU A 226 -13.71 -6.02 4.32
C GLU A 226 -14.71 -5.76 3.19
N VAL A 227 -15.38 -6.83 2.75
CA VAL A 227 -16.59 -6.71 1.94
C VAL A 227 -17.73 -6.44 2.91
N PHE A 228 -18.11 -5.18 3.07
CA PHE A 228 -19.33 -4.87 3.77
C PHE A 228 -20.49 -5.45 2.95
N GLU A 229 -21.15 -6.49 3.47
CA GLU A 229 -22.47 -6.85 2.98
C GLU A 229 -23.34 -5.60 3.09
N ASN A 230 -24.01 -5.23 2.00
CA ASN A 230 -24.88 -4.07 1.98
C ASN A 230 -25.80 -4.12 3.21
N MET A 231 -25.55 -3.25 4.19
CA MET A 231 -26.51 -2.94 5.23
C MET A 231 -27.58 -2.05 4.57
N THR A 232 -28.31 -2.59 3.59
CA THR A 232 -29.66 -2.12 3.32
C THR A 232 -30.47 -2.50 4.54
N LEU A 233 -30.37 -1.68 5.59
CA LEU A 233 -31.39 -1.62 6.61
C LEU A 233 -32.67 -1.30 5.84
N SER A 234 -33.53 -2.31 5.68
CA SER A 234 -34.90 -2.07 5.25
C SER A 234 -35.44 -0.97 6.16
N SER A 235 -35.86 0.13 5.54
CA SER A 235 -36.40 1.27 6.26
C SER A 235 -37.41 0.76 7.28
N PRO A 236 -37.34 1.19 8.56
CA PRO A 236 -38.38 0.84 9.53
C PRO A 236 -39.75 1.46 9.18
N PHE A 237 -39.83 2.21 8.07
CA PHE A 237 -41.05 2.81 7.52
C PHE A 237 -41.55 2.12 6.24
N GLN A 238 -41.17 0.86 5.99
CA GLN A 238 -41.81 -0.01 4.99
C GLN A 238 -42.81 -0.96 5.63
#